data_AF-A0AAN9YB24-F1
#
_entry.id   AF-A0AAN9YB24-F1
#
_cell.length_a   1.000
_cell.length_b   1.000
_cell.length_c   1.000
_cell.angle_alpha   90.00
_cell.angle_beta   90.00
_cell.angle_gamma   90.00
#
_symmetry.space_group_name_H-M   'P 1'
#
loop_
_entity.id
_entity.type
_entity.pdbx_description
1 polymer ?
#
loop_
_entity_poly.entity_id
_entity_poly.type
_entity_poly.pdbx_seq_one_letter_code
_entity_poly.pdbx_strand_id
1 'polypeptide(L)'
;MHYQQILVACFSATVAALPSGLNKRQSAGSSGLGGLPDTSGIGIGSIPSSIPTSLLGGLGSLTGILPVPTGLTSGSGSDTSGLGGLLGGSGTNTSGLGGLTGGSGTDTSGLGGLLGGSGTDTSGLGGLTSGSGSDTSGLGGLLGGSGTETSGLGGLLGGSGTDTSGLGGLLGRSSSGTGGLTSRFSVAAGGSITENGLDGACQNVTLIFARGTSELGNMGSIVGPGLSTSVKSATSNHVAVQGVTYAADAAGIASEAIGTSGAGTEAMVKDVKSALSKCPSTQIALSGYSQGAMLVHNTMSSLTSTQAASVKVVVTFGDPFVGEAPKNVPTGAFKSFCASSDPVCLAGASSSPSSGGTASKSTEGHLGYGADVDTAATFIKGKVSV
;
A
#
# COMPACT_ATOMS: atom_id res chain seq x y z
N MET A 1 29.77 -18.25 -9.15
CA MET A 1 28.99 -18.94 -8.09
C MET A 1 28.25 -17.98 -7.14
N HIS A 2 28.49 -16.66 -7.15
CA HIS A 2 27.86 -15.73 -6.20
C HIS A 2 26.41 -15.32 -6.54
N TYR A 3 26.07 -15.21 -7.83
CA TYR A 3 24.73 -14.77 -8.30
C TYR A 3 23.55 -15.63 -7.80
N GLN A 4 23.68 -16.97 -7.86
CA GLN A 4 22.64 -17.89 -7.38
C GLN A 4 22.41 -17.75 -5.87
N GLN A 5 23.45 -17.46 -5.08
CA GLN A 5 23.30 -17.26 -3.64
C GLN A 5 22.65 -15.91 -3.31
N ILE A 6 22.96 -14.86 -4.08
CA ILE A 6 22.30 -13.55 -3.93
C ILE A 6 20.81 -13.67 -4.22
N LEU A 7 20.43 -14.34 -5.32
CA LEU A 7 19.02 -14.57 -5.64
C LEU A 7 18.33 -15.36 -4.53
N VAL A 8 18.89 -16.49 -4.09
CA VAL A 8 18.28 -17.32 -3.04
C VAL A 8 18.15 -16.56 -1.73
N ALA A 9 19.14 -15.76 -1.33
CA ALA A 9 19.08 -14.95 -0.12
C ALA A 9 18.01 -13.85 -0.22
N CYS A 10 17.93 -13.14 -1.35
CA CYS A 10 16.93 -12.10 -1.56
C CYS A 10 15.51 -12.69 -1.64
N PHE A 11 15.33 -13.85 -2.29
CA PHE A 11 14.04 -14.56 -2.31
C PHE A 11 13.64 -15.06 -0.93
N SER A 12 14.57 -15.60 -0.14
CA SER A 12 14.28 -16.07 1.22
C SER A 12 13.88 -14.93 2.16
N ALA A 13 14.53 -13.77 2.05
CA ALA A 13 14.13 -12.56 2.76
C ALA A 13 12.75 -12.04 2.32
N THR A 14 12.43 -12.14 1.02
CA THR A 14 11.11 -11.78 0.49
C THR A 14 10.00 -12.69 1.04
N VAL A 15 10.27 -13.99 1.22
CA VAL A 15 9.30 -14.93 1.82
C VAL A 15 9.08 -14.62 3.31
N ALA A 16 10.10 -14.17 4.04
CA ALA A 16 9.96 -13.74 5.43
C ALA A 16 9.16 -12.44 5.59
N ALA A 17 9.07 -11.61 4.54
CA ALA A 17 8.31 -10.37 4.51
C ALA A 17 6.83 -10.56 4.11
N LEU A 18 6.41 -11.77 3.72
CA LEU A 18 4.99 -12.08 3.45
C LEU A 18 4.23 -12.22 4.78
N PRO A 19 3.02 -11.64 4.91
CA PRO A 19 2.19 -11.86 6.08
C PRO A 19 1.91 -13.36 6.24
N SER A 20 2.10 -13.87 7.46
CA SER A 20 2.07 -15.28 7.83
C SER A 20 0.65 -15.87 7.70
N GLY A 21 0.17 -16.11 6.47
CA GLY A 21 -1.21 -16.52 6.23
C GLY A 21 -1.47 -17.44 5.04
N LEU A 22 -0.49 -17.71 4.16
CA LEU A 22 -0.75 -18.43 2.90
C LEU A 22 -0.37 -19.93 2.87
N ASN A 23 -0.05 -20.56 4.01
CA ASN A 23 0.39 -21.98 4.04
C ASN A 23 -0.62 -22.97 4.66
N LYS A 24 -1.92 -22.79 4.43
CA LYS A 24 -2.91 -23.85 4.66
C LYS A 24 -3.99 -23.87 3.59
N ARG A 25 -3.71 -24.47 2.42
CA ARG A 25 -4.73 -25.03 1.52
C ARG A 25 -4.12 -25.92 0.43
N GLN A 26 -3.42 -26.98 0.82
CA GLN A 26 -3.19 -28.13 -0.05
C GLN A 26 -3.24 -29.41 0.78
N SER A 27 -4.45 -29.81 1.19
CA SER A 27 -4.80 -31.20 1.46
C SER A 27 -6.31 -31.28 1.68
N ALA A 28 -7.05 -31.58 0.61
CA ALA A 28 -8.31 -32.32 0.65
C ALA A 28 -8.85 -32.49 -0.78
N GLY A 29 -9.00 -33.75 -1.24
CA GLY A 29 -10.10 -34.10 -2.13
C GLY A 29 -9.77 -34.60 -3.54
N SER A 30 -8.94 -35.63 -3.68
CA SER A 30 -9.11 -36.60 -4.78
C SER A 30 -10.02 -37.73 -4.31
N SER A 31 -11.31 -37.73 -4.69
CA SER A 31 -12.22 -38.90 -4.68
C SER A 31 -13.61 -38.51 -5.19
N GLY A 32 -14.17 -39.26 -6.15
CA GLY A 32 -15.63 -39.36 -6.31
C GLY A 32 -16.20 -38.93 -7.66
N LEU A 33 -15.96 -39.73 -8.70
CA LEU A 33 -16.93 -39.91 -9.79
C LEU A 33 -18.17 -40.62 -9.21
N GLY A 34 -19.36 -40.05 -9.39
CA GLY A 34 -20.59 -40.65 -8.90
C GLY A 34 -21.85 -40.05 -9.51
N GLY A 35 -22.36 -40.68 -10.56
CA GLY A 35 -23.78 -41.01 -10.80
C GLY A 35 -24.84 -39.89 -10.78
N LEU A 36 -25.34 -39.58 -11.98
CA LEU A 36 -26.70 -39.09 -12.22
C LEU A 36 -27.75 -40.07 -11.67
N PRO A 37 -28.94 -39.57 -11.31
CA PRO A 37 -30.11 -40.12 -11.99
C PRO A 37 -31.08 -39.07 -12.53
N ASP A 38 -31.63 -39.42 -13.69
CA ASP A 38 -32.80 -38.83 -14.33
C ASP A 38 -34.01 -38.75 -13.41
N THR A 39 -34.79 -37.66 -13.52
CA THR A 39 -36.26 -37.75 -13.54
C THR A 39 -36.84 -36.62 -14.39
N SER A 40 -37.35 -37.00 -15.56
CA SER A 40 -38.24 -36.22 -16.42
C SER A 40 -39.62 -36.13 -15.77
N GLY A 41 -40.16 -34.92 -15.61
CA GLY A 41 -41.52 -34.69 -15.11
C GLY A 41 -42.04 -33.32 -15.53
N ILE A 42 -42.96 -33.34 -16.49
CA ILE A 42 -43.52 -32.23 -17.25
C ILE A 42 -44.58 -31.50 -16.40
N GLY A 43 -44.62 -30.16 -16.47
CA GLY A 43 -45.69 -29.38 -15.83
C GLY A 43 -45.66 -27.89 -16.16
N ILE A 44 -46.12 -27.54 -17.37
CA ILE A 44 -46.53 -26.17 -17.72
C ILE A 44 -47.84 -25.84 -16.98
N GLY A 45 -47.86 -24.73 -16.22
CA GLY A 45 -49.01 -24.34 -15.42
C GLY A 45 -49.02 -22.85 -15.06
N SER A 46 -49.63 -22.06 -15.94
CA SER A 46 -50.46 -20.87 -15.70
C SER A 46 -49.98 -19.75 -14.76
N ILE A 47 -49.78 -18.58 -15.37
CA ILE A 47 -49.70 -17.25 -14.76
C ILE A 47 -51.10 -16.83 -14.27
N PRO A 48 -51.29 -16.41 -13.01
CA PRO A 48 -52.41 -15.55 -12.65
C PRO A 48 -51.94 -14.09 -12.53
N SER A 49 -52.50 -13.29 -13.42
CA SER A 49 -52.65 -11.84 -13.36
C SER A 49 -53.55 -11.43 -12.19
N SER A 50 -52.99 -10.73 -11.20
CA SER A 50 -53.77 -9.86 -10.31
C SER A 50 -52.83 -8.94 -9.52
N ILE A 51 -52.68 -7.73 -10.04
CA ILE A 51 -52.26 -6.54 -9.30
C ILE A 51 -53.44 -6.13 -8.41
N PRO A 52 -53.22 -5.82 -7.11
CA PRO A 52 -53.99 -4.78 -6.46
C PRO A 52 -53.07 -3.61 -6.10
N THR A 53 -53.31 -2.50 -6.79
CA THR A 53 -53.04 -1.15 -6.29
C THR A 53 -53.88 -0.91 -5.03
N SER A 54 -53.24 -0.81 -3.89
CA SER A 54 -53.82 -0.15 -2.71
C SER A 54 -52.72 0.57 -1.93
N LEU A 55 -52.55 1.82 -2.35
CA LEU A 55 -52.18 2.98 -1.56
C LEU A 55 -52.80 2.93 -0.15
N LEU A 56 -51.97 2.91 0.89
CA LEU A 56 -52.33 3.49 2.18
C LEU A 56 -51.06 3.99 2.89
N GLY A 57 -50.85 5.29 2.83
CA GLY A 57 -49.89 5.96 3.67
C GLY A 57 -50.34 5.99 5.13
N GLY A 58 -49.34 6.03 6.00
CA GLY A 58 -49.44 6.59 7.35
C GLY A 58 -50.22 5.78 8.38
N LEU A 59 -49.47 5.05 9.23
CA LEU A 59 -49.45 5.18 10.70
C LEU A 59 -48.61 4.00 11.24
N GLY A 60 -47.62 4.33 12.07
CA GLY A 60 -46.64 3.38 12.59
C GLY A 60 -47.29 2.17 13.28
N SER A 61 -46.77 0.98 13.04
CA SER A 61 -47.27 -0.23 13.64
C SER A 61 -46.13 -1.22 13.91
N LEU A 62 -45.89 -1.47 15.20
CA LEU A 62 -45.12 -2.60 15.71
C LEU A 62 -45.74 -3.90 15.15
N THR A 63 -45.06 -4.62 14.27
CA THR A 63 -45.46 -5.99 13.91
C THR A 63 -44.24 -6.89 13.85
N GLY A 64 -44.17 -7.82 14.81
CA GLY A 64 -43.14 -8.83 14.89
C GLY A 64 -43.23 -9.89 13.79
N ILE A 65 -42.04 -10.33 13.38
CA ILE A 65 -41.66 -11.69 12.97
C ILE A 65 -42.65 -12.40 12.03
N LEU A 66 -42.55 -12.14 10.73
CA LEU A 66 -42.81 -13.14 9.69
C LEU A 66 -41.76 -12.97 8.56
N PRO A 67 -41.00 -14.01 8.17
CA PRO A 67 -40.05 -13.90 7.06
C PRO A 67 -40.85 -13.90 5.75
N VAL A 68 -40.96 -12.75 5.09
CA VAL A 68 -41.57 -12.68 3.76
C VAL A 68 -40.49 -12.97 2.72
N PRO A 69 -40.60 -14.06 1.93
CA PRO A 69 -39.72 -14.24 0.79
C PRO A 69 -40.18 -13.30 -0.34
N THR A 70 -39.25 -12.45 -0.80
CA THR A 70 -39.34 -11.64 -2.03
C THR A 70 -40.62 -10.80 -2.19
N GLY A 71 -40.66 -9.61 -1.58
CA GLY A 71 -41.73 -8.63 -1.80
C GLY A 71 -41.17 -7.23 -2.10
N LEU A 72 -41.76 -6.54 -3.07
CA LEU A 72 -41.53 -5.12 -3.33
C LEU A 72 -42.25 -4.32 -2.25
N THR A 73 -41.53 -3.65 -1.36
CA THR A 73 -42.14 -2.82 -0.31
C THR A 73 -41.76 -1.36 -0.52
N SER A 74 -42.79 -0.51 -0.62
CA SER A 74 -42.63 0.94 -0.67
C SER A 74 -43.59 1.62 0.29
N GLY A 75 -43.04 2.28 1.31
CA GLY A 75 -43.79 2.92 2.38
C GLY A 75 -42.86 3.54 3.42
N SER A 76 -43.40 4.41 4.28
CA SER A 76 -42.63 4.99 5.39
C SER A 76 -42.65 4.07 6.61
N GLY A 77 -41.49 3.75 7.19
CA GLY A 77 -41.41 2.97 8.44
C GLY A 77 -41.57 1.45 8.25
N SER A 78 -40.74 0.80 7.43
CA SER A 78 -40.84 -0.64 7.15
C SER A 78 -39.60 -1.43 7.61
N ASP A 79 -39.80 -2.50 8.38
CA ASP A 79 -38.73 -3.41 8.82
C ASP A 79 -38.80 -4.75 8.06
N THR A 80 -37.68 -5.20 7.49
CA THR A 80 -37.63 -6.50 6.78
C THR A 80 -36.40 -7.32 7.18
N SER A 81 -36.57 -8.64 7.24
CA SER A 81 -35.50 -9.60 7.53
C SER A 81 -35.56 -10.81 6.58
N GLY A 82 -34.47 -11.13 5.88
CA GLY A 82 -34.46 -12.23 4.90
C GLY A 82 -33.37 -12.21 3.82
N LEU A 83 -33.56 -13.00 2.76
CA LEU A 83 -32.65 -13.11 1.62
C LEU A 83 -33.23 -12.29 0.45
N GLY A 84 -32.59 -11.17 0.07
CA GLY A 84 -32.98 -10.38 -1.12
C GLY A 84 -34.34 -9.65 -1.04
N GLY A 85 -34.31 -8.32 -1.14
CA GLY A 85 -35.49 -7.47 -1.34
C GLY A 85 -35.19 -6.21 -2.17
N LEU A 86 -36.18 -5.71 -2.91
CA LEU A 86 -36.16 -4.39 -3.56
C LEU A 86 -37.07 -3.47 -2.73
N LEU A 87 -36.46 -2.55 -1.98
CA LEU A 87 -37.15 -1.71 -1.01
C LEU A 87 -36.96 -0.23 -1.37
N GLY A 88 -38.01 0.57 -1.28
CA GLY A 88 -37.85 2.01 -1.41
C GLY A 88 -38.89 2.86 -0.71
N GLY A 89 -38.45 3.84 0.08
CA GLY A 89 -39.31 4.63 0.96
C GLY A 89 -38.50 5.43 1.98
N SER A 90 -39.17 6.07 2.94
CA SER A 90 -38.49 6.83 4.00
C SER A 90 -38.53 6.08 5.33
N GLY A 91 -37.40 5.90 6.01
CA GLY A 91 -37.36 5.18 7.29
C GLY A 91 -37.54 3.67 7.12
N THR A 92 -36.62 2.99 6.44
CA THR A 92 -36.71 1.52 6.23
C THR A 92 -35.53 0.80 6.85
N ASN A 93 -35.78 -0.25 7.64
CA ASN A 93 -34.74 -1.08 8.25
C ASN A 93 -34.69 -2.45 7.59
N THR A 94 -33.50 -2.90 7.18
CA THR A 94 -33.33 -4.22 6.57
C THR A 94 -32.22 -5.02 7.23
N SER A 95 -32.44 -6.32 7.41
CA SER A 95 -31.42 -7.25 7.93
C SER A 95 -31.35 -8.53 7.09
N GLY A 96 -30.19 -8.89 6.53
CA GLY A 96 -30.15 -10.04 5.62
C GLY A 96 -28.95 -10.21 4.69
N LEU A 97 -29.08 -11.13 3.72
CA LEU A 97 -28.10 -11.37 2.66
C LEU A 97 -28.61 -10.76 1.36
N GLY A 98 -27.96 -9.71 0.85
CA GLY A 98 -28.31 -9.06 -0.41
C GLY A 98 -29.62 -8.25 -0.37
N GLY A 99 -29.61 -7.06 -0.98
CA GLY A 99 -30.79 -6.23 -1.19
C GLY A 99 -30.51 -5.00 -2.07
N LEU A 100 -31.52 -4.53 -2.78
CA LEU A 100 -31.54 -3.25 -3.49
C LEU A 100 -32.41 -2.30 -2.68
N THR A 101 -31.83 -1.31 -2.02
CA THR A 101 -32.62 -0.38 -1.20
C THR A 101 -32.41 1.07 -1.64
N GLY A 102 -33.53 1.79 -1.79
CA GLY A 102 -33.61 3.09 -2.47
C GLY A 102 -34.49 4.08 -1.72
N GLY A 103 -33.95 5.04 -0.96
CA GLY A 103 -34.80 5.86 -0.08
C GLY A 103 -34.12 6.91 0.77
N SER A 104 -34.88 7.52 1.69
CA SER A 104 -34.35 8.52 2.63
C SER A 104 -34.43 8.02 4.09
N GLY A 105 -33.33 7.96 4.82
CA GLY A 105 -33.33 7.38 6.18
C GLY A 105 -33.48 5.87 6.12
N THR A 106 -32.45 5.15 5.68
CA THR A 106 -32.53 3.69 5.54
C THR A 106 -31.40 3.00 6.29
N ASP A 107 -31.73 2.07 7.19
CA ASP A 107 -30.75 1.34 7.98
C ASP A 107 -30.65 -0.10 7.48
N THR A 108 -29.45 -0.56 7.18
CA THR A 108 -29.24 -1.91 6.62
C THR A 108 -28.15 -2.65 7.36
N SER A 109 -28.39 -3.93 7.68
CA SER A 109 -27.44 -4.80 8.37
C SER A 109 -27.28 -6.15 7.67
N GLY A 110 -26.06 -6.57 7.33
CA GLY A 110 -25.82 -7.90 6.77
C GLY A 110 -24.72 -8.04 5.72
N LEU A 111 -24.85 -9.02 4.82
CA LEU A 111 -23.81 -9.39 3.85
C LEU A 111 -24.25 -8.98 2.43
N GLY A 112 -23.59 -7.97 1.88
CA GLY A 112 -23.83 -7.44 0.53
C GLY A 112 -25.16 -6.71 0.32
N GLY A 113 -25.12 -5.62 -0.47
CA GLY A 113 -26.29 -4.84 -0.87
C GLY A 113 -25.92 -3.66 -1.78
N LEU A 114 -26.85 -3.19 -2.62
CA LEU A 114 -26.69 -1.95 -3.40
C LEU A 114 -27.71 -0.93 -2.90
N LEU A 115 -27.20 0.13 -2.31
CA LEU A 115 -27.96 1.21 -1.68
C LEU A 115 -27.85 2.49 -2.49
N GLY A 116 -28.99 3.14 -2.70
CA GLY A 116 -29.05 4.48 -3.26
C GLY A 116 -29.99 5.37 -2.47
N GLY A 117 -29.59 6.59 -2.11
CA GLY A 117 -30.47 7.40 -1.26
C GLY A 117 -29.81 8.53 -0.49
N SER A 118 -30.55 9.11 0.46
CA SER A 118 -30.04 10.15 1.36
C SER A 118 -30.26 9.79 2.82
N GLY A 119 -29.24 9.87 3.69
CA GLY A 119 -29.37 9.39 5.07
C GLY A 119 -29.41 7.86 5.11
N THR A 120 -28.34 7.19 4.72
CA THR A 120 -28.33 5.71 4.66
C THR A 120 -27.28 5.13 5.59
N ASP A 121 -27.71 4.33 6.57
CA ASP A 121 -26.82 3.71 7.55
C ASP A 121 -26.63 2.23 7.20
N THR A 122 -25.39 1.76 7.08
CA THR A 122 -25.10 0.36 6.74
C THR A 122 -24.13 -0.25 7.73
N SER A 123 -24.37 -1.51 8.10
CA SER A 123 -23.49 -2.29 8.97
C SER A 123 -23.29 -3.71 8.41
N GLY A 124 -22.06 -4.12 8.07
CA GLY A 124 -21.89 -5.43 7.45
C GLY A 124 -20.64 -5.68 6.60
N LEU A 125 -20.69 -6.70 5.76
CA LEU A 125 -19.59 -7.12 4.87
C LEU A 125 -19.99 -6.87 3.40
N GLY A 126 -19.27 -6.00 2.68
CA GLY A 126 -19.33 -5.90 1.21
C GLY A 126 -20.49 -5.12 0.56
N GLY A 127 -20.77 -3.86 0.92
CA GLY A 127 -21.84 -3.03 0.32
C GLY A 127 -21.41 -2.06 -0.80
N LEU A 128 -22.31 -1.77 -1.75
CA LEU A 128 -22.20 -0.66 -2.69
C LEU A 128 -23.19 0.43 -2.25
N THR A 129 -22.74 1.62 -1.88
CA THR A 129 -23.65 2.72 -1.53
C THR A 129 -23.40 3.93 -2.42
N SER A 130 -24.46 4.54 -2.94
CA SER A 130 -24.41 5.69 -3.83
C SER A 130 -25.42 6.74 -3.37
N GLY A 131 -25.00 7.78 -2.65
CA GLY A 131 -25.95 8.65 -1.93
C GLY A 131 -25.37 9.89 -1.25
N SER A 132 -26.22 10.69 -0.62
CA SER A 132 -25.82 11.87 0.16
C SER A 132 -26.11 11.70 1.65
N GLY A 133 -25.12 11.88 2.53
CA GLY A 133 -25.32 11.65 3.97
C GLY A 133 -25.41 10.16 4.30
N SER A 134 -24.34 9.39 4.10
CA SER A 134 -24.38 7.93 4.28
C SER A 134 -23.34 7.46 5.28
N ASP A 135 -23.76 6.74 6.32
CA ASP A 135 -22.87 6.20 7.34
C ASP A 135 -22.69 4.70 7.14
N THR A 136 -21.46 4.22 7.05
CA THR A 136 -21.19 2.79 6.78
C THR A 136 -20.21 2.22 7.79
N SER A 137 -20.50 1.02 8.28
CA SER A 137 -19.66 0.32 9.24
C SER A 137 -19.44 -1.14 8.82
N GLY A 138 -18.20 -1.64 8.93
CA GLY A 138 -17.88 -3.05 8.65
C GLY A 138 -16.71 -3.31 7.69
N LEU A 139 -16.78 -4.38 6.88
CA LEU A 139 -15.62 -4.87 6.12
C LEU A 139 -15.89 -4.78 4.61
N GLY A 140 -15.13 -3.97 3.87
CA GLY A 140 -15.25 -3.84 2.42
C GLY A 140 -16.52 -3.13 1.94
N GLY A 141 -16.36 -2.09 1.11
CA GLY A 141 -17.45 -1.45 0.38
C GLY A 141 -16.98 -0.46 -0.70
N LEU A 142 -17.81 -0.21 -1.71
CA LEU A 142 -17.58 0.85 -2.71
C LEU A 142 -18.59 1.96 -2.47
N LEU A 143 -18.09 3.15 -2.15
CA LEU A 143 -18.90 4.31 -1.80
C LEU A 143 -18.81 5.38 -2.87
N GLY A 144 -19.98 5.80 -3.36
CA GLY A 144 -20.19 6.93 -4.25
C GLY A 144 -21.03 8.01 -3.57
N GLY A 145 -20.67 9.30 -3.68
CA GLY A 145 -21.58 10.40 -3.32
C GLY A 145 -21.01 11.48 -2.41
N SER A 146 -21.85 12.19 -1.65
CA SER A 146 -21.43 13.39 -0.89
C SER A 146 -21.82 13.32 0.59
N GLY A 147 -20.91 13.66 1.51
CA GLY A 147 -21.22 13.60 2.95
C GLY A 147 -21.30 12.16 3.48
N THR A 148 -20.29 11.32 3.23
CA THR A 148 -20.34 9.91 3.65
C THR A 148 -19.37 9.63 4.78
N GLU A 149 -19.82 9.02 5.87
CA GLU A 149 -18.97 8.57 6.97
C GLU A 149 -18.74 7.05 6.89
N THR A 150 -17.53 6.60 7.17
CA THR A 150 -17.19 5.17 7.14
C THR A 150 -16.35 4.76 8.34
N SER A 151 -16.65 3.59 8.92
CA SER A 151 -15.93 3.02 10.06
C SER A 151 -15.72 1.51 9.85
N GLY A 152 -14.54 1.09 9.40
CA GLY A 152 -14.37 -0.30 8.93
C GLY A 152 -13.02 -0.70 8.33
N LEU A 153 -12.88 -1.97 7.92
CA LEU A 153 -11.66 -2.45 7.24
C LEU A 153 -11.88 -2.47 5.72
N GLY A 154 -11.11 -1.69 4.97
CA GLY A 154 -11.10 -1.68 3.51
C GLY A 154 -12.35 -1.07 2.86
N GLY A 155 -12.14 -0.22 1.84
CA GLY A 155 -13.20 0.35 1.02
C GLY A 155 -12.65 1.28 -0.07
N LEU A 156 -13.35 1.40 -1.20
CA LEU A 156 -12.99 2.34 -2.26
C LEU A 156 -14.01 3.49 -2.23
N LEU A 157 -13.54 4.72 -2.01
CA LEU A 157 -14.41 5.90 -1.87
C LEU A 157 -14.23 6.82 -3.09
N GLY A 158 -15.34 7.19 -3.71
CA GLY A 158 -15.41 8.23 -4.72
C GLY A 158 -16.49 9.24 -4.35
N GLY A 159 -16.11 10.42 -3.87
CA GLY A 159 -17.08 11.38 -3.34
C GLY A 159 -16.48 12.65 -2.77
N SER A 160 -17.31 13.67 -2.54
CA SER A 160 -16.90 14.93 -1.92
C SER A 160 -17.51 15.06 -0.52
N GLY A 161 -16.69 15.33 0.50
CA GLY A 161 -17.13 15.43 1.90
C GLY A 161 -17.21 14.08 2.61
N THR A 162 -16.18 13.23 2.48
CA THR A 162 -16.16 11.88 3.05
C THR A 162 -15.23 11.79 4.27
N ASP A 163 -15.73 11.23 5.38
CA ASP A 163 -14.95 10.99 6.60
C ASP A 163 -14.78 9.49 6.87
N THR A 164 -13.56 9.06 7.18
CA THR A 164 -13.24 7.63 7.36
C THR A 164 -12.46 7.38 8.64
N SER A 165 -12.91 6.45 9.47
CA SER A 165 -12.31 6.10 10.77
C SER A 165 -11.81 4.64 10.85
N GLY A 166 -11.43 4.03 9.72
CA GLY A 166 -11.01 2.62 9.64
C GLY A 166 -9.75 2.32 8.81
N LEU A 167 -9.31 1.06 8.79
CA LEU A 167 -8.01 0.63 8.22
C LEU A 167 -8.16 0.16 6.76
N GLY A 168 -7.49 0.83 5.81
CA GLY A 168 -7.29 0.33 4.43
C GLY A 168 -8.21 0.89 3.32
N GLY A 169 -8.79 2.08 3.48
CA GLY A 169 -9.59 2.72 2.43
C GLY A 169 -8.74 3.42 1.34
N LEU A 170 -9.09 3.27 0.06
CA LEU A 170 -8.50 4.01 -1.06
C LEU A 170 -9.45 5.18 -1.45
N LEU A 171 -8.93 6.40 -1.41
CA LEU A 171 -9.71 7.65 -1.61
C LEU A 171 -9.52 8.22 -3.02
N GLY A 172 -10.61 8.35 -3.77
CA GLY A 172 -10.71 9.14 -5.00
C GLY A 172 -10.94 10.62 -4.66
N ARG A 173 -9.91 11.44 -4.89
CA ARG A 173 -9.76 12.77 -4.29
C ARG A 173 -10.67 13.86 -4.92
N SER A 174 -11.48 14.51 -4.09
CA SER A 174 -11.88 15.93 -4.20
C SER A 174 -12.42 16.45 -2.85
N SER A 175 -11.54 17.10 -2.07
CA SER A 175 -11.81 17.88 -0.84
C SER A 175 -12.57 17.19 0.31
N SER A 176 -11.87 16.69 1.35
CA SER A 176 -12.42 16.42 2.70
C SER A 176 -11.31 16.41 3.76
N GLY A 177 -11.60 16.94 4.96
CA GLY A 177 -10.66 17.04 6.08
C GLY A 177 -10.78 15.85 7.01
N THR A 178 -9.75 14.99 7.05
CA THR A 178 -9.78 13.76 7.83
C THR A 178 -9.31 13.96 9.27
N GLY A 179 -10.23 13.76 10.22
CA GLY A 179 -9.96 13.56 11.66
C GLY A 179 -9.79 12.09 12.06
N GLY A 180 -9.61 11.17 11.10
CA GLY A 180 -9.46 9.72 11.32
C GLY A 180 -8.24 9.15 10.58
N LEU A 181 -7.71 8.02 11.05
CA LEU A 181 -6.39 7.42 10.79
C LEU A 181 -6.05 7.01 9.32
N THR A 182 -6.32 7.84 8.31
CA THR A 182 -5.74 7.68 6.95
C THR A 182 -4.48 8.52 6.73
N SER A 183 -3.97 9.19 7.77
CA SER A 183 -2.65 9.84 7.75
C SER A 183 -1.69 9.35 8.84
N ARG A 184 -1.99 8.26 9.55
CA ARG A 184 -1.08 7.70 10.58
C ARG A 184 -1.05 6.17 10.57
N PHE A 185 -0.52 5.61 9.49
CA PHE A 185 0.32 4.43 9.66
C PHE A 185 1.63 4.92 10.27
N SER A 186 1.61 5.14 11.59
CA SER A 186 2.83 5.23 12.38
C SER A 186 3.40 3.81 12.48
N VAL A 187 4.04 3.35 11.40
CA VAL A 187 5.27 2.58 11.58
C VAL A 187 6.17 3.51 12.38
N ALA A 188 6.77 3.03 13.46
CA ALA A 188 7.58 3.82 14.36
C ALA A 188 8.87 4.35 13.68
N ALA A 189 8.73 5.31 12.74
CA ALA A 189 9.77 6.12 12.08
C ALA A 189 9.15 7.19 11.12
N GLY A 190 8.18 7.99 11.60
CA GLY A 190 7.96 9.42 11.28
C GLY A 190 7.91 10.01 9.84
N GLY A 191 8.03 9.28 8.73
CA GLY A 191 8.18 9.87 7.39
C GLY A 191 7.13 9.45 6.34
N SER A 192 7.16 10.11 5.16
CA SER A 192 6.33 9.75 4.01
C SER A 192 6.87 8.52 3.27
N ILE A 193 5.97 7.62 2.82
CA ILE A 193 6.32 6.49 1.94
C ILE A 193 6.51 6.92 0.47
N THR A 194 6.29 8.20 0.17
CA THR A 194 6.49 8.79 -1.17
C THR A 194 7.14 10.16 -1.06
N GLU A 195 8.24 10.38 -1.77
CA GLU A 195 8.97 11.65 -1.82
C GLU A 195 9.34 11.98 -3.28
N ASN A 196 8.96 13.17 -3.75
CA ASN A 196 9.20 13.65 -5.12
C ASN A 196 9.93 15.00 -5.09
N GLY A 197 11.04 15.06 -4.36
CA GLY A 197 11.78 16.30 -4.12
C GLY A 197 12.33 16.96 -5.39
N LEU A 198 12.50 16.20 -6.48
CA LEU A 198 12.92 16.75 -7.77
C LEU A 198 11.86 17.63 -8.43
N ASP A 199 10.60 17.59 -8.00
CA ASP A 199 9.56 18.51 -8.49
C ASP A 199 9.67 19.90 -7.83
N GLY A 200 10.31 19.98 -6.67
CA GLY A 200 10.45 21.20 -5.86
C GLY A 200 11.55 22.16 -6.32
N ALA A 201 11.87 23.14 -5.46
CA ALA A 201 13.00 24.05 -5.66
C ALA A 201 14.33 23.33 -5.45
N CYS A 202 15.40 23.87 -6.05
CA CYS A 202 16.75 23.33 -5.83
C CYS A 202 17.17 23.43 -4.37
N GLN A 203 17.86 22.38 -3.92
CA GLN A 203 18.44 22.30 -2.58
C GLN A 203 19.94 22.05 -2.70
N ASN A 204 20.68 22.38 -1.64
CA ASN A 204 22.14 22.18 -1.58
C ASN A 204 22.50 20.70 -1.68
N VAL A 205 21.60 19.84 -1.20
CA VAL A 205 21.72 18.39 -1.21
C VAL A 205 20.50 17.77 -1.88
N THR A 206 20.70 16.73 -2.67
CA THR A 206 19.62 15.86 -3.14
C THR A 206 19.92 14.43 -2.70
N LEU A 207 19.04 13.86 -1.89
CA LEU A 207 19.04 12.45 -1.53
C LEU A 207 18.17 11.68 -2.52
N ILE A 208 18.74 10.74 -3.24
CA ILE A 208 18.00 9.80 -4.10
C ILE A 208 18.03 8.44 -3.43
N PHE A 209 16.85 7.91 -3.10
CA PHE A 209 16.68 6.68 -2.34
C PHE A 209 15.93 5.63 -3.15
N ALA A 210 16.47 4.41 -3.20
CA ALA A 210 15.80 3.25 -3.76
C ALA A 210 15.33 2.28 -2.66
N ARG A 211 14.03 2.01 -2.62
CA ARG A 211 13.40 1.11 -1.63
C ARG A 211 13.75 -0.37 -1.84
N GLY A 212 13.33 -1.22 -0.93
CA GLY A 212 13.49 -2.67 -1.03
C GLY A 212 12.38 -3.36 -1.84
N THR A 213 12.58 -4.64 -2.12
CA THR A 213 11.61 -5.47 -2.85
C THR A 213 10.27 -5.52 -2.13
N SER A 214 9.18 -5.47 -2.88
CA SER A 214 7.79 -5.49 -2.45
C SER A 214 7.35 -4.29 -1.58
N GLU A 215 8.23 -3.31 -1.36
CA GLU A 215 7.84 -2.12 -0.62
C GLU A 215 6.91 -1.22 -1.45
N LEU A 216 5.99 -0.54 -0.78
CA LEU A 216 5.03 0.38 -1.40
C LEU A 216 5.61 1.78 -1.62
N GLY A 217 4.95 2.57 -2.46
CA GLY A 217 5.39 3.94 -2.78
C GLY A 217 6.75 3.96 -3.47
N ASN A 218 7.50 5.06 -3.33
CA ASN A 218 8.87 5.16 -3.85
C ASN A 218 9.93 5.25 -2.74
N MET A 219 9.51 5.37 -1.47
CA MET A 219 10.40 5.34 -0.30
C MET A 219 10.29 4.06 0.53
N GLY A 220 9.26 3.24 0.30
CA GLY A 220 8.99 2.08 1.15
C GLY A 220 8.59 2.46 2.58
N SER A 221 8.73 1.51 3.50
CA SER A 221 8.29 1.63 4.90
C SER A 221 9.40 1.34 5.90
N ILE A 222 10.46 0.61 5.52
CA ILE A 222 11.49 0.15 6.46
C ILE A 222 12.57 1.22 6.68
N VAL A 223 13.22 1.69 5.61
CA VAL A 223 14.36 2.62 5.70
C VAL A 223 14.00 4.03 5.23
N GLY A 224 13.35 4.14 4.07
CA GLY A 224 13.21 5.42 3.37
C GLY A 224 12.54 6.53 4.17
N PRO A 225 11.37 6.31 4.82
CA PRO A 225 10.71 7.33 5.62
C PRO A 225 11.55 7.87 6.78
N GLY A 226 12.19 6.95 7.52
CA GLY A 226 13.07 7.30 8.64
C GLY A 226 14.30 8.06 8.14
N LEU A 227 14.96 7.56 7.09
CA LEU A 227 16.13 8.22 6.50
C LEU A 227 15.79 9.61 5.96
N SER A 228 14.65 9.78 5.27
CA SER A 228 14.17 11.09 4.80
C SER A 228 14.06 12.07 5.96
N THR A 229 13.41 11.64 7.05
CA THR A 229 13.21 12.45 8.26
C THR A 229 14.54 12.84 8.90
N SER A 230 15.44 11.88 9.12
CA SER A 230 16.72 12.11 9.78
C SER A 230 17.67 12.95 8.92
N VAL A 231 17.70 12.78 7.60
CA VAL A 231 18.52 13.60 6.70
C VAL A 231 17.98 15.03 6.60
N LYS A 232 16.66 15.22 6.49
CA LYS A 232 16.04 16.55 6.56
C LYS A 232 16.41 17.28 7.84
N SER A 233 16.35 16.59 8.98
CA SER A 233 16.78 17.12 10.28
C SER A 233 18.27 17.49 10.29
N ALA A 234 19.16 16.56 9.91
CA ALA A 234 20.61 16.75 9.93
C ALA A 234 21.09 17.86 8.97
N THR A 235 20.33 18.14 7.92
CA THR A 235 20.62 19.17 6.91
C THR A 235 19.87 20.47 7.13
N SER A 236 19.14 20.63 8.23
CA SER A 236 18.29 21.81 8.47
C SER A 236 17.32 22.10 7.31
N ASN A 237 16.76 21.04 6.71
CA ASN A 237 15.88 21.06 5.53
C ASN A 237 16.49 21.55 4.21
N HIS A 238 17.82 21.71 4.12
CA HIS A 238 18.52 22.01 2.87
C HIS A 238 18.75 20.76 2.01
N VAL A 239 17.75 19.89 1.91
CA VAL A 239 17.80 18.64 1.15
C VAL A 239 16.49 18.40 0.40
N ALA A 240 16.61 18.05 -0.88
CA ALA A 240 15.53 17.45 -1.66
C ALA A 240 15.61 15.93 -1.53
N VAL A 241 14.52 15.27 -1.15
CA VAL A 241 14.47 13.79 -1.06
C VAL A 241 13.65 13.26 -2.24
N GLN A 242 14.23 12.34 -3.00
CA GLN A 242 13.62 11.71 -4.15
C GLN A 242 13.61 10.20 -3.97
N GLY A 243 12.43 9.60 -3.95
CA GLY A 243 12.31 8.15 -4.05
C GLY A 243 12.36 7.70 -5.51
N VAL A 244 13.12 6.65 -5.80
CA VAL A 244 13.20 6.06 -7.14
C VAL A 244 11.88 5.35 -7.45
N THR A 245 11.22 5.77 -8.52
CA THR A 245 9.98 5.13 -8.96
C THR A 245 10.30 3.96 -9.87
N TYR A 246 10.21 2.76 -9.31
CA TYR A 246 10.40 1.50 -10.02
C TYR A 246 9.54 0.40 -9.39
N ALA A 247 9.38 -0.75 -10.05
CA ALA A 247 8.45 -1.80 -9.62
C ALA A 247 8.80 -2.40 -8.24
N ALA A 248 10.09 -2.45 -7.92
CA ALA A 248 10.61 -3.14 -6.74
C ALA A 248 10.08 -4.57 -6.59
N ASP A 249 9.98 -5.34 -7.67
CA ASP A 249 9.47 -6.71 -7.62
C ASP A 249 10.60 -7.75 -7.61
N ALA A 250 10.24 -9.00 -7.34
CA ALA A 250 11.20 -10.10 -7.30
C ALA A 250 11.87 -10.38 -8.65
N ALA A 251 11.18 -10.11 -9.77
CA ALA A 251 11.75 -10.27 -11.10
C ALA A 251 12.88 -9.26 -11.36
N GLY A 252 12.71 -8.03 -10.85
CA GLY A 252 13.72 -6.98 -10.89
C GLY A 252 15.02 -7.39 -10.20
N ILE A 253 15.00 -8.24 -9.16
CA ILE A 253 16.23 -8.68 -8.46
C ILE A 253 17.19 -9.34 -9.46
N ALA A 254 16.66 -10.23 -10.31
CA ALA A 254 17.48 -10.90 -11.32
C ALA A 254 18.07 -9.91 -12.33
N SER A 255 17.27 -8.96 -12.81
CA SER A 255 17.72 -7.93 -13.74
C SER A 255 18.82 -7.03 -13.14
N GLU A 256 18.68 -6.65 -11.88
CA GLU A 256 19.67 -5.82 -11.19
C GLU A 256 20.94 -6.60 -10.82
N ALA A 257 20.82 -7.91 -10.58
CA ALA A 257 21.96 -8.74 -10.20
C ALA A 257 22.84 -9.16 -11.40
N ILE A 258 22.35 -9.08 -12.65
CA ILE A 258 23.12 -9.42 -13.86
C ILE A 258 23.83 -8.23 -14.52
N GLY A 259 23.59 -6.99 -14.08
CA GLY A 259 24.29 -5.83 -14.62
C GLY A 259 23.55 -4.50 -14.43
N THR A 260 23.99 -3.48 -15.17
CA THR A 260 23.60 -2.08 -14.94
C THR A 260 22.39 -1.60 -15.76
N SER A 261 21.64 -2.52 -16.34
CA SER A 261 20.51 -2.25 -17.25
C SER A 261 19.16 -2.67 -16.67
N GLY A 262 19.08 -2.93 -15.37
CA GLY A 262 17.81 -3.14 -14.70
C GLY A 262 16.96 -1.86 -14.73
N ALA A 263 15.64 -2.01 -14.87
CA ALA A 263 14.73 -0.86 -14.97
C ALA A 263 14.77 0.05 -13.73
N GLY A 264 15.10 -0.50 -12.56
CA GLY A 264 15.31 0.28 -11.34
C GLY A 264 16.59 1.11 -11.42
N THR A 265 17.70 0.52 -11.90
CA THR A 265 18.95 1.25 -12.13
C THR A 265 18.76 2.36 -13.15
N GLU A 266 18.07 2.10 -14.26
CA GLU A 266 17.79 3.11 -15.28
C GLU A 266 16.97 4.28 -14.71
N ALA A 267 15.98 3.99 -13.86
CA ALA A 267 15.20 5.01 -13.15
C ALA A 267 16.08 5.85 -12.21
N MET A 268 16.94 5.21 -11.41
CA MET A 268 17.83 5.93 -10.48
C MET A 268 18.89 6.78 -11.22
N VAL A 269 19.44 6.28 -12.34
CA VAL A 269 20.32 7.05 -13.23
C VAL A 269 19.58 8.25 -13.83
N LYS A 270 18.31 8.08 -14.21
CA LYS A 270 17.47 9.18 -14.69
C LYS A 270 17.25 10.24 -13.62
N ASP A 271 17.01 9.84 -12.37
CA ASP A 271 16.84 10.77 -11.25
C ASP A 271 18.13 11.56 -10.98
N VAL A 272 19.29 10.90 -11.01
CA VAL A 272 20.60 11.59 -10.88
C VAL A 272 20.78 12.62 -12.01
N LYS A 273 20.54 12.24 -13.25
CA LYS A 273 20.67 13.14 -14.40
C LYS A 273 19.69 14.31 -14.30
N SER A 274 18.47 14.06 -13.85
CA SER A 274 17.45 15.10 -13.66
C SER A 274 17.84 16.08 -12.56
N ALA A 275 18.35 15.58 -11.44
CA ALA A 275 18.86 16.40 -10.35
C ALA A 275 20.00 17.32 -10.81
N LEU A 276 20.99 16.78 -11.53
CA LEU A 276 22.14 17.55 -12.02
C LEU A 276 21.76 18.52 -13.15
N SER A 277 20.77 18.19 -13.96
CA SER A 277 20.27 19.11 -15.00
C SER A 277 19.47 20.26 -14.40
N LYS A 278 18.63 20.00 -13.39
CA LYS A 278 17.78 21.01 -12.76
C LYS A 278 18.56 21.87 -11.77
N CYS A 279 19.48 21.25 -11.02
CA CYS A 279 20.23 21.85 -9.93
C CYS A 279 21.73 21.53 -10.06
N PRO A 280 22.47 22.18 -10.98
CA PRO A 280 23.86 21.81 -11.28
C PRO A 280 24.84 21.92 -10.11
N SER A 281 24.49 22.71 -9.08
CA SER A 281 25.28 22.86 -7.85
C SER A 281 24.88 21.90 -6.73
N THR A 282 23.83 21.10 -6.88
CA THR A 282 23.41 20.15 -5.84
C THR A 282 24.48 19.09 -5.62
N GLN A 283 24.72 18.74 -4.36
CA GLN A 283 25.48 17.54 -4.01
C GLN A 283 24.51 16.36 -3.97
N ILE A 284 24.90 15.22 -4.56
CA ILE A 284 24.07 14.02 -4.58
C ILE A 284 24.49 13.09 -3.44
N ALA A 285 23.51 12.64 -2.67
CA ALA A 285 23.62 11.48 -1.80
C ALA A 285 22.78 10.35 -2.40
N LEU A 286 23.38 9.18 -2.62
CA LEU A 286 22.65 7.99 -3.07
C LEU A 286 22.45 7.05 -1.90
N SER A 287 21.25 6.48 -1.81
CA SER A 287 20.98 5.46 -0.81
C SER A 287 20.02 4.40 -1.31
N GLY A 288 20.12 3.20 -0.76
CA GLY A 288 19.26 2.10 -1.15
C GLY A 288 19.20 1.00 -0.11
N TYR A 289 18.05 0.32 -0.07
CA TYR A 289 17.80 -0.81 0.83
C TYR A 289 17.55 -2.08 0.02
N SER A 290 18.21 -3.19 0.39
CA SER A 290 18.00 -4.51 -0.25
C SER A 290 18.25 -4.44 -1.76
N GLN A 291 17.23 -4.71 -2.59
CA GLN A 291 17.32 -4.52 -4.04
C GLN A 291 17.74 -3.09 -4.43
N GLY A 292 17.23 -2.07 -3.72
CA GLY A 292 17.64 -0.68 -3.94
C GLY A 292 19.14 -0.42 -3.69
N ALA A 293 19.80 -1.23 -2.85
CA ALA A 293 21.25 -1.15 -2.70
C ALA A 293 21.98 -1.63 -3.97
N MET A 294 21.46 -2.67 -4.65
CA MET A 294 21.99 -3.07 -5.97
C MET A 294 21.87 -1.94 -7.00
N LEU A 295 20.71 -1.25 -7.02
CA LEU A 295 20.50 -0.09 -7.90
C LEU A 295 21.55 0.99 -7.67
N VAL A 296 21.96 1.24 -6.42
CA VAL A 296 22.99 2.23 -6.08
C VAL A 296 24.35 1.87 -6.70
N HIS A 297 24.80 0.62 -6.53
CA HIS A 297 26.07 0.16 -7.12
C HIS A 297 26.05 0.21 -8.65
N ASN A 298 24.95 -0.25 -9.23
CA ASN A 298 24.75 -0.27 -10.68
C ASN A 298 24.66 1.16 -11.24
N THR A 299 23.98 2.07 -10.55
CA THR A 299 23.91 3.50 -10.89
C THR A 299 25.31 4.10 -10.94
N MET A 300 26.10 3.93 -9.88
CA MET A 300 27.48 4.44 -9.84
C MET A 300 28.36 3.87 -10.96
N SER A 301 28.10 2.64 -11.40
CA SER A 301 28.78 2.02 -12.54
C SER A 301 28.34 2.58 -13.90
N SER A 302 27.10 3.04 -14.02
CA SER A 302 26.50 3.63 -15.22
C SER A 302 26.75 5.14 -15.39
N LEU A 303 27.07 5.85 -14.31
CA LEU A 303 27.35 7.28 -14.38
C LEU A 303 28.70 7.57 -15.05
N THR A 304 28.77 8.68 -15.79
CA THR A 304 30.06 9.21 -16.26
C THR A 304 30.90 9.68 -15.06
N SER A 305 32.21 9.81 -15.22
CA SER A 305 33.10 10.33 -14.16
C SER A 305 32.65 11.70 -13.64
N THR A 306 32.19 12.59 -14.53
CA THR A 306 31.66 13.91 -14.17
C THR A 306 30.37 13.81 -13.35
N GLN A 307 29.45 12.92 -13.72
CA GLN A 307 28.21 12.70 -12.96
C GLN A 307 28.52 12.09 -11.60
N ALA A 308 29.36 11.06 -11.56
CA ALA A 308 29.78 10.40 -10.32
C ALA A 308 30.51 11.34 -9.36
N ALA A 309 31.28 12.32 -9.86
CA ALA A 309 31.94 13.33 -9.03
C ALA A 309 30.95 14.24 -8.26
N SER A 310 29.69 14.33 -8.71
CA SER A 310 28.63 15.03 -8.00
C SER A 310 28.00 14.20 -6.88
N VAL A 311 28.21 12.86 -6.89
CA VAL A 311 27.82 11.96 -5.80
C VAL A 311 28.87 12.04 -4.69
N LYS A 312 28.50 12.68 -3.58
CA LYS A 312 29.41 12.92 -2.45
C LYS A 312 29.40 11.80 -1.43
N VAL A 313 28.33 11.02 -1.39
CA VAL A 313 28.14 9.95 -0.41
C VAL A 313 27.19 8.90 -0.90
N VAL A 314 27.48 7.65 -0.54
CA VAL A 314 26.65 6.48 -0.80
C VAL A 314 26.38 5.76 0.52
N VAL A 315 25.11 5.50 0.81
CA VAL A 315 24.69 4.74 2.00
C VAL A 315 23.76 3.59 1.65
N THR A 316 24.15 2.35 1.93
CA THR A 316 23.31 1.17 1.66
C THR A 316 22.88 0.44 2.93
N PHE A 317 21.75 -0.26 2.87
CA PHE A 317 21.19 -1.06 3.96
C PHE A 317 20.83 -2.45 3.43
N GLY A 318 21.23 -3.52 4.13
CA GLY A 318 20.94 -4.89 3.68
C GLY A 318 21.48 -5.17 2.28
N ASP A 319 22.72 -4.74 2.01
CA ASP A 319 23.28 -4.62 0.66
C ASP A 319 23.76 -5.98 0.10
N PRO A 320 23.16 -6.51 -0.99
CA PRO A 320 23.61 -7.75 -1.61
C PRO A 320 25.01 -7.67 -2.23
N PHE A 321 25.50 -6.46 -2.51
CA PHE A 321 26.81 -6.18 -3.10
C PHE A 321 27.77 -5.54 -2.08
N VAL A 322 27.53 -5.74 -0.78
CA VAL A 322 28.30 -5.12 0.30
C VAL A 322 29.81 -5.41 0.25
N GLY A 323 30.23 -6.51 -0.40
CA GLY A 323 31.64 -6.86 -0.61
C GLY A 323 32.36 -6.01 -1.67
N GLU A 324 31.63 -5.17 -2.41
CA GLU A 324 32.15 -4.35 -3.50
C GLU A 324 32.01 -2.86 -3.15
N ALA A 325 32.89 -2.02 -3.67
CA ALA A 325 32.78 -0.58 -3.52
C ALA A 325 31.97 0.00 -4.68
N PRO A 326 31.00 0.92 -4.44
CA PRO A 326 30.36 1.65 -5.52
C PRO A 326 31.42 2.37 -6.37
N LYS A 327 31.38 2.15 -7.68
CA LYS A 327 32.40 2.68 -8.60
C LYS A 327 32.50 4.21 -8.51
N ASN A 328 33.70 4.77 -8.56
CA ASN A 328 33.94 6.23 -8.56
C ASN A 328 33.46 6.99 -7.31
N VAL A 329 33.00 6.31 -6.25
CA VAL A 329 32.66 6.99 -4.99
C VAL A 329 33.94 7.50 -4.32
N PRO A 330 33.94 8.70 -3.70
CA PRO A 330 35.11 9.18 -2.97
C PRO A 330 35.53 8.21 -1.86
N THR A 331 36.83 8.07 -1.63
CA THR A 331 37.36 7.24 -0.54
C THR A 331 36.75 7.66 0.80
N GLY A 332 36.25 6.69 1.56
CA GLY A 332 35.62 6.94 2.86
C GLY A 332 34.22 7.57 2.78
N ALA A 333 33.60 7.63 1.59
CA ALA A 333 32.24 8.14 1.39
C ALA A 333 31.20 7.05 1.10
N PHE A 334 31.57 5.77 1.23
CA PHE A 334 30.65 4.65 1.21
C PHE A 334 30.43 4.13 2.63
N LYS A 335 29.16 4.00 3.05
CA LYS A 335 28.76 3.33 4.29
C LYS A 335 27.68 2.32 3.97
N SER A 336 27.84 1.09 4.44
CA SER A 336 26.81 0.07 4.38
C SER A 336 26.45 -0.38 5.80
N PHE A 337 25.18 -0.72 6.00
CA PHE A 337 24.65 -1.31 7.21
C PHE A 337 24.15 -2.71 6.89
N CYS A 338 24.76 -3.71 7.52
CA CYS A 338 24.38 -5.11 7.41
C CYS A 338 24.29 -5.74 8.80
N ALA A 339 23.09 -6.17 9.17
CA ALA A 339 22.85 -6.90 10.40
C ALA A 339 23.57 -8.24 10.37
N SER A 340 24.08 -8.69 11.51
CA SER A 340 24.80 -9.98 11.60
C SER A 340 23.93 -11.19 11.25
N SER A 341 22.62 -11.07 11.42
CA SER A 341 21.63 -12.08 11.07
C SER A 341 21.03 -11.91 9.67
N ASP A 342 21.46 -10.91 8.89
CA ASP A 342 20.90 -10.67 7.56
C ASP A 342 21.53 -11.60 6.50
N PRO A 343 20.77 -12.57 5.95
CA PRO A 343 21.28 -13.49 4.94
C PRO A 343 21.68 -12.80 3.62
N VAL A 344 21.10 -11.63 3.32
CA VAL A 344 21.34 -10.89 2.07
C VAL A 344 22.77 -10.37 2.01
N CYS A 345 23.34 -10.01 3.17
CA CYS A 345 24.69 -9.45 3.28
C CYS A 345 25.80 -10.50 3.47
N LEU A 346 25.46 -11.77 3.73
CA LEU A 346 26.44 -12.77 4.19
C LEU A 346 27.60 -12.94 3.20
N ALA A 347 27.31 -12.84 1.91
CA ALA A 347 28.34 -12.78 0.88
C ALA A 347 28.94 -11.37 0.83
N GLY A 348 30.10 -11.18 1.46
CA GLY A 348 30.94 -10.00 1.29
C GLY A 348 30.99 -9.04 2.48
N ALA A 349 30.14 -9.19 3.50
CA ALA A 349 30.16 -8.30 4.67
C ALA A 349 31.54 -8.25 5.36
N SER A 350 32.23 -9.40 5.47
CA SER A 350 33.55 -9.53 6.10
C SER A 350 34.67 -8.80 5.35
N SER A 351 34.51 -8.60 4.04
CA SER A 351 35.48 -7.93 3.16
C SER A 351 34.99 -6.56 2.68
N SER A 352 33.92 -6.04 3.28
CA SER A 352 33.26 -4.84 2.80
C SER A 352 34.18 -3.62 2.84
N PRO A 353 34.24 -2.81 1.77
CA PRO A 353 34.94 -1.52 1.76
C PRO A 353 34.15 -0.41 2.48
N SER A 354 33.04 -0.74 3.14
CA SER A 354 32.25 0.21 3.93
C SER A 354 33.09 0.92 5.00
N SER A 355 32.92 2.24 5.09
CA SER A 355 33.64 3.10 6.03
C SER A 355 33.29 2.74 7.47
N GLY A 356 34.29 2.30 8.23
CA GLY A 356 34.09 1.82 9.61
C GLY A 356 33.31 0.50 9.67
N GLY A 357 33.39 -0.33 8.63
CA GLY A 357 32.73 -1.62 8.55
C GLY A 357 31.22 -1.55 8.33
N THR A 358 30.55 -2.69 8.44
CA THR A 358 29.13 -2.86 8.10
C THR A 358 28.19 -2.96 9.30
N ALA A 359 28.69 -2.65 10.51
CA ALA A 359 27.92 -2.78 11.74
C ALA A 359 26.55 -2.09 11.66
N SER A 360 25.51 -2.81 12.09
CA SER A 360 24.12 -2.36 12.10
C SER A 360 23.52 -2.56 13.49
N LYS A 361 22.60 -1.67 13.87
CA LYS A 361 21.79 -1.75 15.09
C LYS A 361 20.53 -2.60 14.93
N SER A 362 20.26 -3.11 13.73
CA SER A 362 19.08 -3.93 13.46
C SER A 362 19.08 -5.22 14.29
N THR A 363 18.06 -5.38 15.13
CA THR A 363 17.80 -6.62 15.88
C THR A 363 16.89 -7.58 15.12
N GLU A 364 16.23 -7.11 14.04
CA GLU A 364 15.28 -7.87 13.21
C GLU A 364 15.93 -8.34 11.89
N GLY A 365 17.25 -8.35 11.82
CA GLY A 365 17.99 -8.76 10.64
C GLY A 365 17.70 -7.84 9.45
N HIS A 366 17.25 -8.42 8.33
CA HIS A 366 17.01 -7.68 7.09
C HIS A 366 15.90 -6.63 7.19
N LEU A 367 15.00 -6.73 8.17
CA LEU A 367 13.81 -5.86 8.28
C LEU A 367 13.97 -4.70 9.29
N GLY A 368 15.04 -4.71 10.09
CA GLY A 368 15.20 -3.77 11.21
C GLY A 368 16.12 -2.57 10.94
N TYR A 369 16.45 -2.28 9.68
CA TYR A 369 17.41 -1.21 9.34
C TYR A 369 16.94 0.21 9.64
N GLY A 370 15.65 0.39 9.97
CA GLY A 370 15.15 1.64 10.55
C GLY A 370 15.96 2.09 11.77
N ALA A 371 16.59 1.17 12.51
CA ALA A 371 17.44 1.48 13.66
C ALA A 371 18.75 2.22 13.31
N ASP A 372 19.16 2.22 12.04
CA ASP A 372 20.42 2.79 11.59
C ASP A 372 20.28 4.18 10.93
N VAL A 373 19.05 4.65 10.68
CA VAL A 373 18.78 5.85 9.85
C VAL A 373 19.40 7.13 10.41
N ASP A 374 19.49 7.30 11.74
CA ASP A 374 20.14 8.47 12.34
C ASP A 374 21.66 8.43 12.16
N THR A 375 22.26 7.25 12.27
CA THR A 375 23.69 7.03 12.02
C THR A 375 24.00 7.30 10.54
N ALA A 376 23.14 6.83 9.64
CA ALA A 376 23.22 7.08 8.21
C ALA A 376 23.10 8.56 7.87
N ALA A 377 22.12 9.27 8.44
CA ALA A 377 21.92 10.70 8.23
C ALA A 377 23.12 11.52 8.71
N THR A 378 23.69 11.16 9.86
CA THR A 378 24.91 11.78 10.38
C THR A 378 26.09 11.57 9.43
N PHE A 379 26.25 10.35 8.89
CA PHE A 379 27.29 10.06 7.91
C PHE A 379 27.10 10.85 6.62
N ILE A 380 25.86 10.91 6.08
CA ILE A 380 25.51 11.71 4.90
C ILE A 380 25.87 13.17 5.14
N LYS A 381 25.41 13.74 6.27
CA LYS A 381 25.65 15.14 6.60
C LYS A 381 27.15 15.47 6.69
N GLY A 382 27.96 14.56 7.21
CA GLY A 382 29.42 14.72 7.28
C GLY A 382 30.13 14.75 5.92
N LYS A 383 29.44 14.41 4.82
CA LYS A 383 29.98 14.39 3.46
C LYS A 383 29.41 15.47 2.55
N VAL A 384 28.40 16.22 3.00
CA VAL A 384 27.71 17.24 2.21
C VAL A 384 27.68 18.59 2.92
N SER A 385 27.91 19.65 2.16
CA SER A 385 27.74 21.03 2.64
C SER A 385 26.27 21.45 2.53
N VAL A 386 25.74 22.06 3.58
CA VAL A 386 24.41 22.72 3.56
C VAL A 386 24.62 24.21 3.75
#